data_AF-A0A2V9ZHH2-F1
#
_entry.id   AF-A0A2V9ZHH2-F1
#
_cell.length_a   1.000
_cell.length_b   1.000
_cell.length_c   1.000
_cell.angle_alpha   90.00
_cell.angle_beta   90.00
_cell.angle_gamma   90.00
#
_symmetry.space_group_name_H-M   'P 1'
#
loop_
_entity.id
_entity.type
_entity.pdbx_description
1 polymer ?
#
loop_
_entity_poly.entity_id
_entity_poly.type
_entity_poly.pdbx_seq_one_letter_code
_entity_poly.pdbx_strand_id
1 'polypeptide(L)'
;MKTLVVGLLLFSFPGFRVTPSPRQPLDTYAAKMHRGGRWYLAESGHAVYCVGPVLTINMVDGGLRKVATYCRGSKPLVPLKD
;
A
#
# COMPACT_ATOMS: atom_id res chain seq x y z
N MET A 1 47.47 29.96 35.56
CA MET A 1 47.57 28.98 34.46
C MET A 1 46.73 27.74 34.80
N LYS A 2 45.77 27.42 33.91
CA LYS A 2 45.44 26.06 33.47
C LYS A 2 44.54 25.18 34.37
N THR A 3 43.24 25.49 34.45
CA THR A 3 42.21 24.52 34.90
C THR A 3 40.85 24.73 34.24
N LEU A 4 40.73 24.79 32.92
CA LEU A 4 39.41 24.77 32.25
C LEU A 4 39.50 24.12 30.86
N VAL A 5 39.77 22.81 30.78
CA VAL A 5 39.74 22.10 29.47
C VAL A 5 38.99 20.76 29.53
N VAL A 6 38.54 20.27 30.69
CA VAL A 6 38.01 18.90 30.81
C VAL A 6 36.47 18.80 30.65
N GLY A 7 35.75 19.92 30.57
CA GLY A 7 34.28 19.91 30.49
C GLY A 7 33.67 19.74 29.09
N LEU A 8 34.45 19.92 28.02
CA LEU A 8 33.90 20.16 26.67
C LEU A 8 33.81 18.90 25.78
N LEU A 9 34.26 17.74 26.24
CA LEU A 9 34.34 16.52 25.42
C LEU A 9 33.16 15.56 25.57
N LEU A 10 32.20 15.81 26.47
CA LEU A 10 31.06 14.90 26.69
C LEU A 10 29.80 15.26 25.89
N PHE A 11 29.78 16.39 25.16
CA PHE A 11 28.62 16.82 24.38
C PHE A 11 28.61 16.35 22.92
N SER A 12 29.57 15.51 22.52
CA SER A 12 29.75 15.05 21.14
C SER A 12 29.22 13.63 20.91
N PHE A 13 28.13 13.23 21.57
CA PHE A 13 27.40 12.03 21.15
C PHE A 13 26.25 12.48 20.24
N PRO A 14 26.40 12.39 18.90
CA PRO A 14 25.30 12.63 18.00
C PRO A 14 24.27 11.54 18.29
N GLY A 15 23.14 11.95 18.88
CA GLY A 15 22.06 11.05 19.22
C GLY A 15 21.70 10.20 18.01
N PHE A 16 21.75 8.88 18.18
CA PHE A 16 21.26 7.91 17.22
C PHE A 16 19.79 8.22 16.95
N ARG A 17 19.51 9.02 15.91
CA ARG A 17 18.17 9.25 15.42
C ARG A 17 17.76 8.00 14.67
N VAL A 18 17.13 7.08 15.40
CA VAL A 18 16.42 5.96 14.79
C VAL A 18 15.25 6.57 14.02
N THR A 19 15.48 6.89 12.75
CA THR A 19 14.38 7.22 11.84
C THR A 19 13.48 6.00 11.77
N PRO A 20 12.20 6.09 12.16
CA PRO A 20 11.29 4.99 11.96
C PRO A 20 11.26 4.70 10.46
N SER A 21 11.73 3.49 10.08
CA SER A 21 11.61 3.01 8.71
C SER A 21 10.15 3.14 8.30
N PRO A 22 9.84 3.77 7.15
CA PRO A 22 8.48 3.82 6.64
C PRO A 22 7.99 2.39 6.58
N ARG A 23 7.05 2.02 7.46
CA ARG A 23 6.40 0.72 7.40
C ARG A 23 5.73 0.69 6.04
N GLN A 24 6.28 -0.10 5.11
CA GLN A 24 5.56 -0.42 3.89
C GLN A 24 4.21 -0.98 4.36
N PRO A 25 3.08 -0.44 3.87
CA PRO A 25 1.79 -1.00 4.21
C PRO A 25 1.85 -2.48 3.87
N LEU A 26 1.82 -3.32 4.91
CA LEU A 26 1.80 -4.76 4.74
C LEU A 26 0.43 -5.05 4.13
N ASP A 27 0.39 -5.28 2.81
CA ASP A 27 -0.84 -5.67 2.15
C ASP A 27 -1.15 -7.12 2.55
N THR A 28 -1.75 -7.25 3.72
CA THR A 28 -2.16 -8.54 4.29
C THR A 28 -3.16 -9.26 3.39
N TYR A 29 -3.77 -8.55 2.43
CA TYR A 29 -4.62 -9.16 1.41
C TYR A 29 -3.81 -9.89 0.34
N ALA A 30 -2.69 -9.32 -0.12
CA ALA A 30 -1.77 -10.01 -1.01
C ALA A 30 -1.20 -11.29 -0.36
N ALA A 31 -0.94 -11.25 0.95
CA ALA A 31 -0.49 -12.42 1.72
C ALA A 31 -1.59 -13.48 1.91
N LYS A 32 -2.87 -13.07 1.90
CA LYS A 32 -4.04 -13.95 1.98
C LYS A 32 -4.61 -14.23 0.58
N MET A 33 -3.73 -14.45 -0.39
CA MET A 33 -4.13 -14.88 -1.73
C MET A 33 -4.83 -16.24 -1.60
N HIS A 34 -6.17 -16.23 -1.58
CA HIS A 34 -6.96 -17.44 -1.64
C HIS A 34 -6.53 -18.24 -2.87
N ARG A 35 -6.42 -19.57 -2.75
CA ARG A 35 -5.95 -20.46 -3.83
C ARG A 35 -6.89 -20.38 -5.03
N GLY A 36 -6.67 -19.41 -5.92
CA GLY A 36 -7.48 -19.19 -7.13
C GLY A 36 -8.06 -17.77 -7.21
N GLY A 37 -8.21 -17.28 -8.44
CA GLY A 37 -8.93 -16.05 -8.75
C GLY A 37 -10.35 -16.33 -9.24
N ARG A 38 -11.11 -15.27 -9.47
CA ARG A 38 -12.49 -15.30 -9.96
C ARG A 38 -12.59 -14.54 -11.27
N TRP A 39 -13.51 -14.98 -12.13
CA TRP A 39 -13.90 -14.25 -13.32
C TRP A 39 -14.97 -13.21 -12.97
N TYR A 40 -14.82 -12.03 -13.54
CA TYR A 40 -15.74 -10.91 -13.37
C TYR A 40 -16.09 -10.30 -14.73
N LEU A 41 -17.27 -9.70 -14.85
CA LEU A 41 -17.63 -8.89 -16.00
C LEU A 41 -17.17 -7.44 -15.75
N ALA A 42 -16.21 -6.96 -16.53
CA ALA A 42 -15.76 -5.58 -16.46
C ALA A 42 -16.86 -4.62 -16.95
N GLU A 43 -16.85 -3.37 -16.47
CA GLU A 43 -17.77 -2.32 -16.94
C GLU A 43 -17.67 -2.11 -18.46
N SER A 44 -16.47 -2.31 -19.03
CA SER A 44 -16.22 -2.29 -20.48
C SER A 44 -16.81 -3.48 -21.27
N GLY A 45 -17.39 -4.48 -20.59
CA GLY A 45 -18.12 -5.59 -21.23
C GLY A 45 -17.31 -6.87 -21.50
N HIS A 46 -16.04 -6.94 -21.12
CA HIS A 46 -15.24 -8.18 -21.25
C HIS A 46 -15.09 -8.92 -19.92
N ALA A 47 -14.80 -10.23 -19.99
CA ALA A 47 -14.51 -11.04 -18.81
C ALA A 47 -13.06 -10.84 -18.36
N VAL A 48 -12.85 -10.61 -17.06
CA VAL A 48 -11.53 -10.42 -16.45
C VAL A 48 -11.32 -11.39 -15.30
N TYR A 49 -10.14 -12.00 -15.22
CA TYR A 49 -9.76 -12.88 -14.13
C TYR A 49 -8.95 -12.11 -13.08
N CYS A 50 -9.46 -12.02 -11.85
CA CYS A 50 -8.83 -11.28 -10.75
C CYS A 50 -8.69 -12.14 -9.51
N VAL A 51 -7.60 -11.95 -8.77
CA VAL A 51 -7.30 -12.75 -7.56
C VAL A 51 -7.56 -11.96 -6.26
N GLY A 52 -7.73 -10.66 -6.37
CA GLY A 52 -7.94 -9.76 -5.25
C GLY A 52 -9.39 -9.68 -4.76
N PRO A 53 -9.62 -8.87 -3.71
CA PRO A 53 -10.95 -8.50 -3.28
C PRO A 53 -11.65 -7.66 -4.34
N VAL A 54 -12.97 -7.63 -4.24
CA VAL A 54 -13.78 -6.56 -4.82
C VAL A 54 -13.94 -5.49 -3.76
N LEU A 55 -13.58 -4.26 -4.10
CA LEU A 55 -13.71 -3.10 -3.22
C LEU A 55 -14.74 -2.14 -3.82
N THR A 56 -15.50 -1.47 -2.96
CA THR A 56 -16.31 -0.31 -3.37
C THR A 56 -15.47 0.94 -3.10
N ILE A 57 -15.22 1.72 -4.15
CA ILE A 57 -14.45 2.96 -4.05
C ILE A 57 -15.33 4.16 -4.38
N ASN A 58 -15.03 5.29 -3.74
CA ASN A 58 -15.60 6.58 -4.09
C ASN A 58 -14.92 7.08 -5.37
N MET A 59 -15.73 7.56 -6.29
CA MET A 59 -15.26 8.17 -7.53
C MET A 59 -15.22 9.69 -7.41
N VAL A 60 -14.46 10.31 -8.31
CA VAL A 60 -14.24 11.77 -8.32
C VAL A 60 -15.54 12.54 -8.58
N ASP A 61 -16.49 11.92 -9.27
CA ASP A 61 -17.84 12.42 -9.53
C ASP A 61 -18.82 12.21 -8.35
N GLY A 62 -18.34 11.67 -7.22
CA GLY A 62 -19.16 11.37 -6.04
C GLY A 62 -19.94 10.05 -6.13
N GLY A 63 -19.74 9.27 -7.20
CA GLY A 63 -20.33 7.93 -7.34
C GLY A 63 -19.62 6.88 -6.49
N LEU A 64 -20.33 5.76 -6.24
CA LEU A 64 -19.72 4.53 -5.73
C LEU A 64 -19.53 3.56 -6.88
N ARG A 65 -18.35 2.92 -6.95
CA ARG A 65 -18.08 1.90 -7.97
C ARG A 65 -17.43 0.67 -7.36
N LYS A 66 -17.89 -0.51 -7.77
CA LYS A 66 -17.25 -1.79 -7.45
C LYS A 66 -16.06 -2.03 -8.38
N VAL A 67 -14.93 -2.37 -7.79
CA VAL A 67 -13.66 -2.57 -8.49
C VAL A 67 -13.04 -3.88 -8.03
N ALA A 68 -12.75 -4.77 -8.97
CA ALA A 68 -11.89 -5.92 -8.71
C ALA A 68 -10.43 -5.48 -8.71
N THR A 69 -9.65 -6.04 -7.80
CA THR A 69 -8.23 -5.74 -7.65
C THR A 69 -7.38 -6.96 -8.00
N TYR A 70 -6.11 -6.74 -8.30
CA TYR A 70 -5.16 -7.80 -8.69
C TYR A 70 -5.66 -8.61 -9.90
N CYS A 71 -6.09 -7.91 -10.95
CA CYS A 71 -6.59 -8.49 -12.20
C CYS A 71 -5.45 -8.83 -13.17
N ARG A 72 -5.59 -9.95 -13.92
CA ARG A 72 -4.68 -10.28 -15.02
C ARG A 72 -4.88 -9.31 -16.18
N GLY A 73 -3.80 -8.70 -16.67
CA GLY A 73 -3.81 -7.79 -17.82
C GLY A 73 -3.04 -6.52 -17.53
N SER A 74 -3.39 -5.43 -18.22
CA SER A 74 -2.72 -4.13 -18.12
C SER A 74 -3.21 -3.26 -16.96
N LYS A 75 -4.42 -3.51 -16.44
CA LYS A 75 -5.02 -2.73 -15.36
C LYS A 75 -5.15 -3.58 -14.08
N PRO A 76 -4.39 -3.27 -13.01
CA PRO A 76 -4.47 -4.01 -11.76
C PRO A 76 -5.78 -3.75 -10.98
N LEU A 77 -6.45 -2.64 -11.27
CA LEU A 77 -7.80 -2.33 -10.79
C LEU A 77 -8.76 -2.29 -11.99
N VAL A 78 -9.79 -3.11 -11.96
CA VAL A 78 -10.79 -3.19 -13.03
C VAL A 78 -12.17 -2.89 -12.47
N PRO A 79 -12.85 -1.84 -12.97
CA PRO A 79 -14.22 -1.56 -12.58
C PRO A 79 -15.14 -2.66 -13.10
N LEU A 80 -16.04 -3.10 -12.23
CA LEU A 80 -16.97 -4.17 -12.52
C LEU A 80 -18.31 -3.61 -12.97
N LYS A 81 -18.98 -4.36 -13.82
CA LYS A 81 -20.41 -4.17 -14.09
C LYS A 81 -21.19 -4.75 -12.90
N ASP A 82 -22.13 -3.96 -12.37
CA ASP A 82 -23.02 -4.38 -11.27
C ASP A 82 -23.93 -5.56 -11.64
#